data_AF-G7LKD8-F1
#
_entry.id   AF-G7LKD8-F1
#
_cell.length_a   1.000
_cell.length_b   1.000
_cell.length_c   1.000
_cell.angle_alpha   90.00
_cell.angle_beta   90.00
_cell.angle_gamma   90.00
#
_symmetry.space_group_name_H-M   'P 1'
#
loop_
_entity.id
_entity.type
_entity.pdbx_description
1 polymer ?
#
loop_
_entity_poly.entity_id
_entity_poly.type
_entity_poly.pdbx_seq_one_letter_code
_entity_poly.pdbx_strand_id
1 'polypeptide(L)'
;MSTKNKQFTEAKAPEGYWVDAKGVLTPEHLIKPIDIARDELVADLIGRALAVNKALAEFKLSGFADIAAFVALSGDEYGVNLGGKKGNVTLYSYDGRYKIQRAMQDRIDFDERLQAAKALIDECLADWVEGARPEVHAIINRAFQSEKSGEVNTGAVLALRRLEIADERWRRAMDAIGEAVQVVGSRSYIRVYERIGDSDQYRAISLDIAGV
;
A
#
# COMPACT_ATOMS: atom_id res chain seq x y z
N MET A 1 38.16 -1.80 -25.93
CA MET A 1 37.99 -3.07 -25.20
C MET A 1 36.68 -3.00 -24.45
N SER A 2 35.79 -3.96 -24.67
CA SER A 2 34.39 -3.92 -24.25
C SER A 2 34.26 -4.38 -22.80
N THR A 3 34.10 -3.44 -21.86
CA THR A 3 33.69 -3.75 -20.49
C THR A 3 32.23 -4.19 -20.49
N LYS A 4 31.98 -5.48 -20.74
CA LYS A 4 30.76 -6.12 -20.25
C LYS A 4 30.88 -6.13 -18.74
N ASN A 5 30.17 -5.22 -18.05
CA ASN A 5 30.04 -5.29 -16.60
C ASN A 5 29.47 -6.67 -16.24
N LYS A 6 30.32 -7.56 -15.71
CA LYS A 6 29.93 -8.90 -15.27
C LYS A 6 29.13 -8.86 -13.97
N GLN A 7 29.24 -7.79 -13.18
CA GLN A 7 28.67 -7.71 -11.83
C GLN A 7 27.75 -6.49 -11.65
N PHE A 8 26.81 -6.60 -10.71
CA PHE A 8 25.86 -5.54 -10.32
C PHE A 8 26.47 -4.40 -9.49
N THR A 9 27.69 -4.58 -9.00
CA THR A 9 28.37 -3.58 -8.19
C THR A 9 28.86 -2.39 -9.02
N GLU A 10 28.79 -1.19 -8.45
CA GLU A 10 29.39 0.01 -9.03
C GLU A 10 30.90 0.12 -8.72
N ALA A 11 31.43 -0.78 -7.89
CA ALA A 11 32.84 -0.81 -7.53
C ALA A 11 33.72 -1.19 -8.72
N LYS A 12 34.80 -0.43 -8.94
CA LYS A 12 35.79 -0.73 -9.99
C LYS A 12 36.71 -1.85 -9.53
N ALA A 13 36.77 -2.93 -10.29
CA ALA A 13 37.71 -4.03 -10.09
C ALA A 13 38.75 -4.08 -11.24
N PRO A 14 39.99 -4.54 -10.97
CA PRO A 14 40.93 -4.92 -12.01
C PRO A 14 40.36 -6.03 -12.92
N GLU A 15 40.83 -6.12 -14.16
CA GLU A 15 40.42 -7.18 -15.08
C GLU A 15 40.72 -8.58 -14.49
N GLY A 16 39.75 -9.50 -14.59
CA GLY A 16 39.87 -10.84 -14.02
C GLY A 16 39.62 -10.95 -12.51
N TYR A 17 39.16 -9.87 -11.86
CA TYR A 17 38.75 -9.87 -10.46
C TYR A 17 37.25 -9.58 -10.33
N TRP A 18 36.63 -10.22 -9.35
CA TRP A 18 35.25 -9.99 -8.94
C TRP A 18 35.23 -9.35 -7.56
N VAL A 19 34.26 -8.48 -7.30
CA VAL A 19 34.01 -7.87 -6.00
C VAL A 19 32.90 -8.64 -5.29
N ASP A 20 33.11 -9.06 -4.05
CA ASP A 20 32.06 -9.66 -3.22
C ASP A 20 31.24 -8.60 -2.45
N ALA A 21 30.23 -9.04 -1.69
CA ALA A 21 29.35 -8.16 -0.92
C ALA A 21 30.06 -7.38 0.21
N LYS A 22 31.26 -7.80 0.63
CA LYS A 22 32.10 -7.11 1.62
C LYS A 22 33.11 -6.16 0.96
N GLY A 23 33.11 -6.07 -0.38
CA GLY A 23 34.06 -5.27 -1.14
C GLY A 23 35.41 -5.96 -1.38
N VAL A 24 35.52 -7.27 -1.10
CA VAL A 24 36.77 -8.03 -1.29
C VAL A 24 36.94 -8.39 -2.76
N LEU A 25 38.14 -8.14 -3.30
CA LEU A 25 38.51 -8.50 -4.66
C LEU A 25 39.00 -9.95 -4.71
N THR A 26 38.29 -10.79 -5.46
CA THR A 26 38.60 -12.21 -5.65
C THR A 26 38.95 -12.49 -7.11
N PRO A 27 40.13 -13.05 -7.42
CA PRO A 27 40.45 -13.50 -8.78
C PRO A 27 39.42 -14.51 -9.31
N GLU A 28 39.00 -14.36 -10.57
CA GLU A 28 37.93 -15.17 -11.20
C GLU A 28 38.17 -16.69 -11.10
N HIS A 29 39.42 -17.13 -11.24
CA HIS A 29 39.80 -18.55 -11.16
C HIS A 29 39.68 -19.17 -9.75
N LEU A 30 39.57 -18.35 -8.70
CA LEU A 30 39.34 -18.81 -7.33
C LEU A 30 37.85 -18.90 -6.98
N ILE A 31 36.97 -18.39 -7.84
CA ILE A 31 35.53 -18.43 -7.66
C ILE A 31 35.04 -19.81 -8.11
N LYS A 32 34.22 -20.45 -7.29
CA LYS A 32 33.68 -21.76 -7.66
C LYS A 32 32.75 -21.60 -8.88
N PRO A 33 32.77 -22.53 -9.85
CA PRO A 33 31.88 -22.45 -11.02
C PRO A 33 30.39 -22.32 -10.68
N ILE A 34 29.95 -22.93 -9.58
CA ILE A 34 28.56 -22.82 -9.10
C ILE A 34 28.19 -21.40 -8.64
N ASP A 35 29.15 -20.63 -8.14
CA ASP A 35 28.92 -19.26 -7.69
C ASP A 35 28.82 -18.31 -8.90
N ILE A 36 29.63 -18.55 -9.94
CA ILE A 36 29.53 -17.86 -11.24
C ILE A 36 28.17 -18.15 -11.88
N ALA A 37 27.78 -19.43 -11.97
CA ALA A 37 26.49 -19.82 -12.55
C ALA A 37 25.29 -19.25 -11.79
N ARG A 38 25.43 -19.08 -10.46
CA ARG A 38 24.40 -18.42 -9.64
C ARG A 38 24.29 -16.94 -9.97
N ASP A 39 25.41 -16.24 -10.12
CA ASP A 39 25.43 -14.82 -10.49
C ASP A 39 24.80 -14.60 -11.87
N GLU A 40 25.11 -15.45 -12.85
CA GLU A 40 24.49 -15.43 -14.17
C GLU A 40 22.97 -15.65 -14.12
N LEU A 41 22.50 -16.63 -13.34
CA LEU A 41 21.07 -16.88 -13.16
C LEU A 41 20.36 -15.69 -12.52
N VAL A 42 20.95 -15.12 -11.45
CA VAL A 42 20.42 -13.93 -10.79
C VAL A 42 20.38 -12.77 -11.78
N ALA A 43 21.41 -12.62 -12.61
CA ALA A 43 21.48 -11.53 -13.55
C ALA A 43 20.40 -11.58 -14.62
N ASP A 44 20.17 -12.75 -15.19
CA ASP A 44 19.09 -12.97 -16.13
C ASP A 44 17.71 -12.69 -15.50
N LEU A 45 17.47 -13.22 -14.29
CA LEU A 45 16.21 -13.01 -13.59
C LEU A 45 15.96 -11.53 -13.25
N ILE A 46 16.99 -10.81 -12.78
CA ILE A 46 16.90 -9.37 -12.50
C ILE A 46 16.62 -8.58 -13.78
N GLY A 47 17.28 -8.92 -14.89
CA GLY A 47 17.01 -8.27 -16.18
C GLY A 47 15.54 -8.39 -16.60
N ARG A 48 14.98 -9.60 -16.50
CA ARG A 48 13.56 -9.86 -16.79
C ARG A 48 12.63 -9.14 -15.81
N ALA A 49 12.95 -9.16 -14.52
CA ALA A 49 12.15 -8.50 -13.48
C ALA A 49 12.10 -6.98 -13.65
N LEU A 50 13.24 -6.35 -13.99
CA LEU A 50 13.31 -4.91 -14.25
C LEU A 50 12.48 -4.51 -15.47
N ALA A 51 12.46 -5.33 -16.51
CA ALA A 51 11.61 -5.07 -17.69
C ALA A 51 10.12 -5.08 -17.34
N VAL A 52 9.67 -6.08 -16.57
CA VAL A 52 8.28 -6.15 -16.07
C VAL A 52 7.96 -4.98 -15.16
N ASN A 53 8.85 -4.63 -14.22
CA ASN A 53 8.68 -3.49 -13.31
C ASN A 53 8.52 -2.18 -14.08
N LYS A 54 9.36 -1.95 -15.10
CA LYS A 54 9.28 -0.78 -15.96
C LYS A 54 7.94 -0.72 -16.69
N ALA A 55 7.49 -1.82 -17.29
CA ALA A 55 6.20 -1.89 -17.97
C ALA A 55 5.03 -1.59 -17.02
N LEU A 56 5.07 -2.12 -15.80
CA LEU A 56 4.05 -1.83 -14.77
C LEU A 56 4.07 -0.35 -14.33
N ALA A 57 5.26 0.25 -14.18
CA ALA A 57 5.40 1.65 -13.83
C ALA A 57 4.87 2.58 -14.93
N GLU A 58 5.20 2.29 -16.19
CA GLU A 58 4.71 3.00 -17.37
C GLU A 58 3.19 2.87 -17.51
N PHE A 59 2.65 1.66 -17.39
CA PHE A 59 1.20 1.40 -17.40
C PHE A 59 0.48 2.18 -16.29
N LYS A 60 1.03 2.19 -15.08
CA LYS A 60 0.46 2.94 -13.96
C LYS A 60 0.41 4.44 -14.27
N LEU A 61 1.50 5.03 -14.73
CA LEU A 61 1.59 6.47 -14.99
C LEU A 61 0.68 6.90 -16.15
N SER A 62 0.81 6.23 -17.30
CA SER A 62 0.00 6.52 -18.49
C SER A 62 -1.48 6.24 -18.24
N GLY A 63 -1.83 5.10 -17.63
CA GLY A 63 -3.21 4.75 -17.36
C GLY A 63 -3.95 5.77 -16.48
N PHE A 64 -3.30 6.38 -15.47
CA PHE A 64 -3.93 7.45 -14.70
C PHE A 64 -4.13 8.72 -15.53
N ALA A 65 -3.15 9.08 -16.36
CA ALA A 65 -3.25 10.24 -17.23
C ALA A 65 -4.38 10.08 -18.25
N ASP A 66 -4.47 8.90 -18.88
CA ASP A 66 -5.49 8.57 -19.87
C ASP A 66 -6.89 8.57 -19.27
N ILE A 67 -7.09 7.94 -18.09
CA ILE A 67 -8.38 7.98 -17.39
C ILE A 67 -8.75 9.43 -17.03
N ALA A 68 -7.81 10.23 -16.55
CA ALA A 68 -8.06 11.62 -16.19
C ALA A 68 -8.46 12.46 -17.41
N ALA A 69 -7.76 12.27 -18.55
CA ALA A 69 -8.08 12.93 -19.80
C ALA A 69 -9.46 12.53 -20.33
N PHE A 70 -9.80 11.24 -20.27
CA PHE A 70 -11.11 10.74 -20.68
C PHE A 70 -12.24 11.31 -19.82
N VAL A 71 -12.08 11.35 -18.50
CA VAL A 71 -13.09 11.94 -17.60
C VAL A 71 -13.29 13.43 -17.88
N ALA A 72 -12.21 14.16 -18.17
CA ALA A 72 -12.31 15.57 -18.54
C ALA A 72 -13.06 15.76 -19.86
N LEU A 73 -12.70 14.97 -20.89
CA LEU A 73 -13.37 14.98 -22.19
C LEU A 73 -14.88 14.71 -22.05
N SER A 74 -15.26 13.70 -21.29
CA SER A 74 -16.67 13.38 -21.04
C SER A 74 -17.40 14.49 -20.29
N GLY A 75 -16.72 15.25 -19.43
CA GLY A 75 -17.31 16.40 -18.75
C GLY A 75 -17.54 17.58 -19.69
N ASP A 76 -16.56 17.86 -20.55
CA ASP A 76 -16.61 18.93 -21.53
C ASP A 76 -17.78 18.76 -22.52
N GLU A 77 -18.10 17.52 -22.92
CA GLU A 77 -19.26 17.21 -23.77
C GLU A 77 -20.60 17.73 -23.22
N TYR A 78 -20.74 17.78 -21.88
CA TYR A 78 -21.94 18.27 -21.21
C TYR A 78 -21.75 19.64 -20.55
N GLY A 79 -20.61 20.29 -20.77
CA GLY A 79 -20.27 21.58 -20.15
C GLY A 79 -20.10 21.51 -18.63
N VAL A 80 -19.77 20.34 -18.08
CA VAL A 80 -19.60 20.11 -16.63
C VAL A 80 -18.14 19.78 -16.33
N ASN A 81 -17.54 20.51 -15.39
CA ASN A 81 -16.21 20.17 -14.90
C ASN A 81 -16.30 19.03 -13.87
N LEU A 82 -16.03 17.81 -14.30
CA LEU A 82 -16.07 16.61 -13.46
C LEU A 82 -14.81 16.41 -12.60
N GLY A 83 -13.76 17.23 -12.77
CA GLY A 83 -12.53 17.12 -11.98
C GLY A 83 -11.76 15.82 -12.24
N GLY A 84 -10.98 15.77 -13.32
CA GLY A 84 -10.34 14.54 -13.82
C GLY A 84 -9.28 13.89 -12.92
N LYS A 85 -8.79 14.53 -11.85
CA LYS A 85 -7.68 14.01 -11.02
C LYS A 85 -8.09 13.33 -9.71
N LYS A 86 -9.35 13.47 -9.28
CA LYS A 86 -9.84 12.93 -8.00
C LYS A 86 -11.14 12.13 -8.18
N GLY A 87 -11.40 11.23 -7.23
CA GLY A 87 -12.61 10.41 -7.20
C GLY A 87 -12.48 9.05 -7.89
N ASN A 88 -13.36 8.14 -7.48
CA ASN A 88 -13.47 6.80 -8.03
C ASN A 88 -14.19 6.85 -9.38
N VAL A 89 -13.66 6.14 -10.38
CA VAL A 89 -14.24 6.06 -11.72
C VAL A 89 -14.21 4.62 -12.19
N THR A 90 -15.28 4.16 -12.83
CA THR A 90 -15.33 2.88 -13.53
C THR A 90 -15.61 3.14 -15.00
N LEU A 91 -14.75 2.62 -15.87
CA LEU A 91 -14.89 2.65 -17.32
C LEU A 91 -15.12 1.23 -17.81
N TYR A 92 -16.11 1.03 -18.67
CA TYR A 92 -16.39 -0.25 -19.31
C TYR A 92 -15.95 -0.18 -20.78
N SER A 93 -15.49 -1.31 -21.33
CA SER A 93 -15.48 -1.47 -22.78
C SER A 93 -16.92 -1.44 -23.31
N TYR A 94 -17.11 -1.06 -24.57
CA TYR A 94 -18.44 -0.91 -25.15
C TYR A 94 -19.28 -2.19 -25.10
N ASP A 95 -18.63 -3.35 -25.29
CA ASP A 95 -19.24 -4.68 -25.16
C ASP A 95 -19.39 -5.15 -23.71
N GLY A 96 -18.87 -4.40 -22.73
CA GLY A 96 -18.86 -4.76 -21.32
C GLY A 96 -18.00 -5.98 -20.99
N ARG A 97 -17.12 -6.44 -21.88
CA ARG A 97 -16.17 -7.54 -21.64
C ARG A 97 -15.14 -7.16 -20.58
N TYR A 98 -14.66 -5.92 -20.62
CA TYR A 98 -13.63 -5.42 -19.74
C TYR A 98 -14.10 -4.20 -18.96
N LYS A 99 -13.54 -4.00 -17.78
CA LYS A 99 -13.66 -2.73 -17.06
C LYS A 99 -12.36 -2.32 -16.41
N ILE A 100 -12.14 -1.02 -16.35
CA ILE A 100 -11.03 -0.38 -15.66
C ILE A 100 -11.62 0.48 -14.54
N GLN A 101 -11.06 0.35 -13.34
CA GLN A 101 -11.43 1.15 -12.19
C GLN A 101 -10.25 1.97 -11.70
N ARG A 102 -10.43 3.28 -11.66
CA ARG A 102 -9.60 4.17 -10.85
C ARG A 102 -10.20 4.22 -9.45
N ALA A 103 -9.46 3.75 -8.46
CA ALA A 103 -9.84 3.83 -7.05
C ALA A 103 -8.89 4.75 -6.27
N MET A 104 -9.45 5.62 -5.44
CA MET A 104 -8.71 6.41 -4.45
C MET A 104 -9.06 5.91 -3.06
N GLN A 105 -8.04 5.60 -2.28
CA GLN A 105 -8.17 5.20 -0.89
C GLN A 105 -7.46 6.21 -0.02
N ASP A 106 -8.23 6.90 0.80
CA ASP A 106 -7.69 7.84 1.77
C ASP A 106 -7.01 7.07 2.91
N ARG A 107 -5.84 7.56 3.31
CA ARG A 107 -5.16 7.17 4.54
C ARG A 107 -5.59 8.15 5.61
N ILE A 108 -6.25 7.61 6.63
CA ILE A 108 -6.64 8.36 7.80
C ILE A 108 -5.60 8.21 8.90
N ASP A 109 -5.51 9.23 9.74
CA ASP A 109 -4.78 9.24 11.00
C ASP A 109 -5.57 10.07 12.02
N PHE A 110 -5.07 10.17 13.24
CA PHE A 110 -5.66 11.00 14.27
C PHE A 110 -4.78 12.18 14.65
N ASP A 111 -5.42 13.30 14.99
CA ASP A 111 -4.75 14.46 15.58
C ASP A 111 -4.58 14.35 17.11
N GLU A 112 -4.16 15.43 17.76
CA GLU A 112 -3.88 15.47 19.21
C GLU A 112 -5.08 15.09 20.09
N ARG A 113 -6.32 15.20 19.57
CA ARG A 113 -7.54 14.85 20.32
C ARG A 113 -7.59 13.37 20.65
N LEU A 114 -6.84 12.51 19.95
CA LEU A 114 -6.71 11.10 20.29
C LEU A 114 -6.11 10.90 21.70
N GLN A 115 -5.18 11.76 22.12
CA GLN A 115 -4.60 11.67 23.45
C GLN A 115 -5.62 12.05 24.54
N ALA A 116 -6.47 13.05 24.25
CA ALA A 116 -7.58 13.41 25.13
C ALA A 116 -8.61 12.27 25.25
N ALA A 117 -8.95 11.62 24.13
CA ALA A 117 -9.82 10.45 24.14
C ALA A 117 -9.23 9.29 24.96
N LYS A 118 -7.92 9.04 24.81
CA LYS A 118 -7.22 8.00 25.57
C LYS A 118 -7.29 8.28 27.07
N ALA A 119 -7.05 9.52 27.50
CA ALA A 119 -7.13 9.89 28.91
C ALA A 119 -8.52 9.62 29.51
N LEU A 120 -9.59 9.99 28.79
CA LEU A 120 -10.98 9.72 29.22
C LEU A 120 -11.29 8.22 29.32
N ILE A 121 -10.74 7.41 28.40
CA ILE A 121 -10.89 5.96 28.43
C ILE A 121 -10.12 5.37 29.62
N ASP A 122 -8.89 5.81 29.86
CA ASP A 122 -8.08 5.35 30.99
C ASP A 122 -8.77 5.69 32.33
N GLU A 123 -9.35 6.90 32.47
CA GLU A 123 -10.17 7.28 33.63
C GLU A 123 -11.39 6.37 33.80
N CYS A 124 -12.11 6.09 32.70
CA CYS A 124 -13.26 5.18 32.72
C CYS A 124 -12.86 3.76 33.16
N LEU A 125 -11.72 3.28 32.68
CA LEU A 125 -11.22 1.94 32.97
C LEU A 125 -10.69 1.80 34.40
N ALA A 126 -10.08 2.84 34.96
CA ALA A 126 -9.56 2.80 36.33
C ALA A 126 -10.66 2.50 37.37
N ASP A 127 -11.87 3.03 37.15
CA ASP A 127 -13.02 2.78 38.04
C ASP A 127 -13.62 1.39 37.86
N TRP A 128 -13.40 0.76 36.71
CA TRP A 128 -13.96 -0.55 36.39
C TRP A 128 -13.15 -1.71 37.00
N VAL A 129 -12.02 -1.43 37.65
CA VAL A 129 -11.10 -2.42 38.23
C VAL A 129 -11.76 -3.30 39.31
N GLU A 130 -12.88 -2.88 39.90
CA GLU A 130 -13.60 -3.69 40.90
C GLU A 130 -14.54 -4.77 40.31
N GLY A 131 -14.63 -4.89 38.97
CA GLY A 131 -15.46 -5.93 38.35
C GLY A 131 -15.23 -6.20 36.85
N ALA A 132 -14.40 -5.43 36.16
CA ALA A 132 -14.09 -5.66 34.76
C ALA A 132 -13.09 -6.80 34.57
N ARG A 133 -13.40 -7.64 33.58
CA ARG A 133 -12.51 -8.70 33.11
C ARG A 133 -11.22 -8.09 32.56
N PRO A 134 -10.02 -8.48 33.04
CA PRO A 134 -8.72 -7.98 32.57
C PRO A 134 -8.55 -7.98 31.03
N GLU A 135 -9.27 -8.86 30.34
CA GLU A 135 -9.34 -8.99 28.89
C GLU A 135 -9.84 -7.72 28.21
N VAL A 136 -10.76 -6.97 28.81
CA VAL A 136 -11.28 -5.70 28.26
C VAL A 136 -10.21 -4.63 28.26
N HIS A 137 -9.45 -4.52 29.36
CA HIS A 137 -8.31 -3.60 29.45
C HIS A 137 -7.23 -3.95 28.42
N ALA A 138 -6.95 -5.24 28.20
CA ALA A 138 -5.96 -5.67 27.22
C ALA A 138 -6.35 -5.28 25.78
N ILE A 139 -7.64 -5.42 25.43
CA ILE A 139 -8.14 -5.04 24.09
C ILE A 139 -8.01 -3.53 23.87
N ILE A 140 -8.40 -2.72 24.86
CA ILE A 140 -8.36 -1.26 24.76
C ILE A 140 -6.92 -0.76 24.73
N ASN A 141 -6.06 -1.25 25.61
CA ASN A 141 -4.63 -0.89 25.60
C ASN A 141 -3.97 -1.23 24.26
N ARG A 142 -4.33 -2.38 23.66
CA ARG A 142 -3.82 -2.77 22.35
C ARG A 142 -4.31 -1.86 21.22
N ALA A 143 -5.48 -1.26 21.32
CA ALA A 143 -5.96 -0.29 20.33
C ALA A 143 -5.09 0.97 20.29
N PHE A 144 -4.57 1.42 21.44
CA PHE A 144 -3.71 2.59 21.57
C PHE A 144 -2.20 2.28 21.53
N GLN A 145 -1.81 1.02 21.38
CA GLN A 145 -0.41 0.68 21.16
C GLN A 145 0.03 1.16 19.78
N SER A 146 1.11 1.94 19.76
CA SER A 146 1.81 2.29 18.52
C SER A 146 2.38 1.03 17.89
N GLU A 147 2.14 0.82 16.59
CA GLU A 147 2.97 -0.11 15.83
C GLU A 147 4.42 0.38 15.78
N LYS A 148 5.34 -0.45 15.30
CA LYS A 148 6.80 -0.19 15.29
C LYS A 148 7.22 1.12 14.58
N SER A 149 6.30 1.81 13.90
CA SER A 149 6.48 3.12 13.25
C SER A 149 6.01 4.33 14.07
N GLY A 150 5.40 4.14 15.26
CA GLY A 150 4.77 5.22 16.02
C GLY A 150 3.32 5.54 15.62
N GLU A 151 2.79 4.90 14.55
CA GLU A 151 1.40 5.04 14.13
C GLU A 151 0.48 4.14 14.98
N VAL A 152 -0.64 4.69 15.45
CA VAL A 152 -1.67 3.93 16.19
C VAL A 152 -2.48 3.04 15.24
N ASN A 153 -3.03 1.95 15.76
CA ASN A 153 -3.90 1.10 14.96
C ASN A 153 -5.27 1.77 14.75
N THR A 154 -5.41 2.50 13.66
CA THR A 154 -6.63 3.28 13.35
C THR A 154 -7.89 2.43 13.31
N GLY A 155 -7.80 1.20 12.78
CA GLY A 155 -8.91 0.26 12.76
C GLY A 155 -9.35 -0.16 14.17
N ALA A 156 -8.41 -0.46 15.06
CA ALA A 156 -8.68 -0.86 16.44
C ALA A 156 -9.28 0.29 17.26
N VAL A 157 -8.75 1.51 17.12
CA VAL A 157 -9.30 2.71 17.79
C VAL A 157 -10.73 2.98 17.32
N LEU A 158 -10.98 2.95 16.01
CA LEU A 158 -12.33 3.14 15.47
C LEU A 158 -13.29 2.02 15.87
N ALA A 159 -12.80 0.80 16.10
CA ALA A 159 -13.62 -0.32 16.56
C ALA A 159 -14.18 -0.09 17.97
N LEU A 160 -13.51 0.69 18.83
CA LEU A 160 -14.00 1.04 20.16
C LEU A 160 -15.36 1.75 20.11
N ARG A 161 -15.60 2.56 19.06
CA ARG A 161 -16.87 3.27 18.87
C ARG A 161 -18.07 2.36 18.64
N ARG A 162 -17.84 1.07 18.37
CA ARG A 162 -18.91 0.07 18.22
C ARG A 162 -19.39 -0.46 19.57
N LEU A 163 -18.68 -0.18 20.66
CA LEU A 163 -19.06 -0.62 22.00
C LEU A 163 -20.08 0.37 22.59
N GLU A 164 -21.30 -0.10 22.82
CA GLU A 164 -22.36 0.67 23.45
C GLU A 164 -22.19 0.71 24.97
N ILE A 165 -21.30 1.57 25.43
CA ILE A 165 -21.06 1.81 26.87
C ILE A 165 -21.76 3.10 27.30
N ALA A 166 -22.50 3.03 28.39
CA ALA A 166 -23.34 4.13 28.88
C ALA A 166 -22.57 5.22 29.65
N ASP A 167 -21.34 4.96 30.09
CA ASP A 167 -20.51 5.90 30.85
C ASP A 167 -20.29 7.20 30.04
N GLU A 168 -20.50 8.35 30.68
CA GLU A 168 -20.39 9.65 30.03
C GLU A 168 -18.97 9.96 29.54
N ARG A 169 -17.93 9.50 30.25
CA ARG A 169 -16.53 9.66 29.83
C ARG A 169 -16.26 8.82 28.60
N TRP A 170 -16.80 7.61 28.55
CA TRP A 170 -16.71 6.75 27.37
C TRP A 170 -17.33 7.42 26.14
N ARG A 171 -18.55 7.95 26.27
CA ARG A 171 -19.23 8.67 25.17
C ARG A 171 -18.41 9.86 24.70
N ARG A 172 -17.93 10.70 25.61
CA ARG A 172 -17.05 11.83 25.30
C ARG A 172 -15.75 11.39 24.61
N ALA A 173 -15.17 10.27 25.01
CA ALA A 173 -13.99 9.73 24.36
C ALA A 173 -14.30 9.27 22.93
N MET A 174 -15.44 8.62 22.69
CA MET A 174 -15.85 8.19 21.35
C MET A 174 -16.12 9.39 20.43
N ASP A 175 -16.68 10.49 20.98
CA ASP A 175 -16.86 11.75 20.25
C ASP A 175 -15.50 12.35 19.88
N ALA A 176 -14.58 12.45 20.85
CA ALA A 176 -13.22 12.94 20.60
C ALA A 176 -12.46 12.09 19.56
N ILE A 177 -12.60 10.76 19.59
CA ILE A 177 -12.05 9.88 18.54
C ILE A 177 -12.63 10.23 17.17
N GLY A 178 -13.95 10.46 17.09
CA GLY A 178 -14.62 10.82 15.84
C GLY A 178 -14.11 12.14 15.27
N GLU A 179 -13.95 13.14 16.12
CA GLU A 179 -13.43 14.47 15.76
C GLU A 179 -11.93 14.51 15.51
N ALA A 180 -11.18 13.51 15.99
CA ALA A 180 -9.75 13.38 15.79
C ALA A 180 -9.40 12.84 14.40
N VAL A 181 -10.34 12.20 13.68
CA VAL A 181 -10.05 11.56 12.38
C VAL A 181 -9.72 12.62 11.32
N GLN A 182 -8.52 12.52 10.77
CA GLN A 182 -8.04 13.37 9.67
C GLN A 182 -7.60 12.52 8.49
N VAL A 183 -7.81 13.01 7.26
CA VAL A 183 -7.20 12.41 6.06
C VAL A 183 -5.79 12.97 5.90
N VAL A 184 -4.77 12.13 6.11
CA VAL A 184 -3.35 12.51 6.03
C VAL A 184 -2.70 12.20 4.68
N GLY A 185 -3.43 11.53 3.79
CA GLY A 185 -2.99 11.27 2.42
C GLY A 185 -3.98 10.40 1.66
N SER A 186 -3.69 10.15 0.39
CA SER A 186 -4.51 9.26 -0.46
C SER A 186 -3.61 8.41 -1.35
N ARG A 187 -3.96 7.14 -1.53
CA ARG A 187 -3.33 6.24 -2.50
C ARG A 187 -4.28 6.01 -3.66
N SER A 188 -3.77 6.12 -4.88
CA SER A 188 -4.54 5.83 -6.09
C SER A 188 -4.14 4.47 -6.66
N TYR A 189 -5.15 3.74 -7.15
CA TYR A 189 -5.04 2.41 -7.72
C TYR A 189 -5.74 2.35 -9.08
N ILE A 190 -5.17 1.60 -10.01
CA ILE A 190 -5.83 1.13 -11.23
C ILE A 190 -6.12 -0.34 -11.03
N ARG A 191 -7.38 -0.74 -11.20
CA ARG A 191 -7.81 -2.14 -11.16
C ARG A 191 -8.42 -2.52 -12.50
N VAL A 192 -7.99 -3.64 -13.05
CA VAL A 192 -8.39 -4.12 -14.38
C VAL A 192 -9.15 -5.42 -14.20
N TYR A 193 -10.24 -5.60 -14.95
CA TYR A 193 -11.10 -6.76 -14.83
C TYR A 193 -11.61 -7.26 -16.17
N GLU A 194 -11.87 -8.55 -16.24
CA GLU A 194 -12.57 -9.23 -17.34
C GLU A 194 -13.86 -9.89 -16.83
N ARG A 195 -14.94 -9.81 -17.61
CA ARG A 195 -16.22 -10.46 -17.34
C ARG A 195 -16.09 -11.98 -17.44
N ILE A 196 -16.71 -12.70 -16.51
CA ILE A 196 -16.71 -14.16 -16.50
C ILE A 196 -17.89 -14.66 -17.35
N GLY A 197 -17.59 -15.10 -18.58
CA GLY A 197 -18.61 -15.58 -19.53
C GLY A 197 -19.71 -14.53 -19.73
N ASP A 198 -20.96 -14.99 -19.74
CA ASP A 198 -22.14 -14.12 -19.87
C ASP A 198 -22.72 -13.65 -18.51
N SER A 199 -21.96 -13.79 -17.42
CA SER A 199 -22.40 -13.36 -16.09
C SER A 199 -22.15 -11.86 -15.86
N ASP A 200 -22.71 -11.32 -14.78
CA ASP A 200 -22.37 -9.98 -14.27
C ASP A 200 -21.15 -9.96 -13.35
N GLN A 201 -20.44 -11.09 -13.22
CA GLN A 201 -19.24 -11.19 -12.41
C GLN A 201 -18.00 -10.82 -13.22
N TYR A 202 -17.07 -10.18 -12.53
CA TYR A 202 -15.78 -9.76 -13.10
C TYR A 202 -14.64 -10.35 -12.30
N ARG A 203 -13.70 -10.97 -13.00
CA ARG A 203 -12.44 -11.45 -12.44
C ARG A 203 -11.38 -10.37 -12.57
N ALA A 204 -10.61 -10.15 -11.50
CA ALA A 204 -9.47 -9.24 -11.56
C ALA A 204 -8.38 -9.81 -12.46
N ILE A 205 -7.84 -8.98 -13.35
CA ILE A 205 -6.59 -9.28 -14.07
C ILE A 205 -5.47 -8.81 -13.15
N SER A 206 -4.79 -9.77 -12.50
CA SER A 206 -3.68 -9.46 -11.60
C SER A 206 -2.51 -8.88 -12.37
N LEU A 207 -1.96 -7.78 -11.86
CA LEU A 207 -0.68 -7.22 -12.28
C LEU A 207 0.43 -7.50 -11.26
N ASP A 208 0.10 -8.27 -10.21
CA ASP A 208 1.03 -8.77 -9.20
C ASP A 208 1.44 -10.21 -9.56
N ILE A 209 2.75 -10.46 -9.60
CA ILE A 209 3.33 -11.77 -9.93
C ILE A 209 2.85 -12.90 -9.02
N ALA A 210 2.49 -12.62 -7.77
CA ALA A 210 1.95 -13.62 -6.85
C ALA A 210 0.51 -14.04 -7.20
N GLY A 211 -0.19 -13.25 -8.01
CA GLY A 211 -1.58 -13.46 -8.40
C GLY A 211 -1.79 -13.78 -9.88
N VAL A 212 -0.72 -14.01 -10.65
CA VAL A 212 -0.74 -14.39 -12.08
C VAL A 212 -0.59 -15.91 -12.22
#